data_AF-A0AAE0AC81-F1
#
_entry.id   AF-A0AAE0AC81-F1
#
_cell.length_a   1.000
_cell.length_b   1.000
_cell.length_c   1.000
_cell.angle_alpha   90.00
_cell.angle_beta   90.00
_cell.angle_gamma   90.00
#
_symmetry.space_group_name_H-M   'P 1'
#
loop_
_entity.id
_entity.type
_entity.pdbx_description
1 polymer ?
#
loop_
_entity_poly.entity_id
_entity_poly.type
_entity_poly.pdbx_seq_one_letter_code
_entity_poly.pdbx_strand_id
1 'polypeptide(L)'
;MAHTPDFTNKITLTEVDVQPGRDYVTLNKEEVEEHIFIHWPDYIITSATIDDIKIFIKDVDTKSNHEVNFRCYGDACIFQGLWGYNFIQRRSLRAGDQIGICYDLTFGVMCFSVLMRNYL
;
A
#
# COMPACT_ATOMS: atom_id res chain seq x y z
N MET A 1 15.86 8.77 18.53
CA MET A 1 15.56 7.37 18.18
C MET A 1 15.10 7.36 16.74
N ALA A 2 15.46 6.35 15.94
CA ALA A 2 14.92 6.24 14.58
C ALA A 2 13.41 5.94 14.69
N HIS A 3 12.59 6.71 13.97
CA HIS A 3 11.16 6.46 13.86
C HIS A 3 10.94 5.25 12.96
N THR A 4 10.30 4.22 13.48
CA THR A 4 9.89 3.03 12.72
C THR A 4 8.37 3.05 12.66
N PRO A 5 7.76 3.17 11.46
CA PRO A 5 6.31 3.10 11.32
C PRO A 5 5.78 1.74 11.79
N ASP A 6 4.61 1.75 12.43
CA ASP A 6 3.89 0.51 12.72
C ASP A 6 3.06 0.11 11.50
N PHE A 7 3.39 -1.02 10.88
CA PHE A 7 2.74 -1.49 9.66
C PHE A 7 1.47 -2.26 10.00
N THR A 8 0.31 -1.66 9.72
CA THR A 8 -1.00 -2.22 10.08
C THR A 8 -1.54 -3.17 9.01
N ASN A 9 -1.36 -2.83 7.72
CA ASN A 9 -1.71 -3.71 6.62
C ASN A 9 -0.50 -4.56 6.21
N LYS A 10 -0.48 -5.83 6.62
CA LYS A 10 0.60 -6.78 6.29
C LYS A 10 0.11 -7.79 5.27
N ILE A 11 0.75 -7.82 4.11
CA ILE A 11 0.29 -8.58 2.96
C ILE A 11 1.39 -9.56 2.55
N THR A 12 1.07 -10.85 2.56
CA THR A 12 1.91 -11.86 1.93
C THR A 12 1.52 -11.96 0.46
N LEU A 13 2.43 -11.58 -0.43
CA LEU A 13 2.16 -11.54 -1.86
C LEU A 13 1.95 -12.96 -2.41
N THR A 14 0.91 -13.15 -3.20
CA THR A 14 0.63 -14.40 -3.91
C THR A 14 1.18 -14.35 -5.33
N GLU A 15 1.14 -15.47 -6.05
CA GLU A 15 1.48 -15.53 -7.48
C GLU A 15 0.63 -14.54 -8.31
N VAL A 16 -0.63 -14.35 -7.93
CA VAL A 16 -1.55 -13.42 -8.61
C VAL A 16 -1.13 -11.97 -8.42
N ASP A 17 -0.54 -11.62 -7.28
CA ASP A 17 -0.14 -10.24 -6.97
C ASP A 17 1.12 -9.81 -7.73
N VAL A 18 1.95 -10.77 -8.14
CA VAL A 18 3.25 -10.51 -8.80
C VAL A 18 3.28 -10.92 -10.27
N GLN A 19 2.20 -11.49 -10.81
CA GLN A 19 2.15 -11.92 -12.21
C GLN A 19 2.33 -10.73 -13.19
N PRO A 20 2.90 -10.96 -14.39
CA PRO A 20 3.01 -9.92 -15.41
C PRO A 20 1.65 -9.32 -15.76
N GLY A 21 1.59 -7.99 -15.86
CA GLY A 21 0.36 -7.25 -16.16
C GLY A 21 -0.58 -7.06 -14.96
N ARG A 22 -0.30 -7.68 -13.80
CA ARG A 22 -0.94 -7.28 -12.54
C ARG A 22 -0.35 -5.95 -12.09
N ASP A 23 -1.22 -4.97 -11.95
CA ASP A 23 -0.86 -3.60 -11.61
C ASP A 23 -1.57 -3.12 -10.33
N TYR A 24 -2.13 -4.04 -9.54
CA TYR A 24 -2.81 -3.73 -8.29
C TYR A 24 -2.55 -4.74 -7.17
N VAL A 25 -2.65 -4.27 -5.93
CA VAL A 25 -2.69 -5.07 -4.71
C VAL A 25 -3.95 -4.75 -3.92
N THR A 26 -4.52 -5.77 -3.27
CA THR A 26 -5.67 -5.61 -2.38
C THR A 26 -5.23 -5.41 -0.94
N LEU A 27 -5.83 -4.45 -0.26
CA LEU A 27 -5.68 -4.18 1.16
C LEU A 27 -6.89 -4.73 1.93
N ASN A 28 -6.70 -5.03 3.20
CA ASN A 28 -7.81 -5.33 4.09
C ASN A 28 -8.56 -4.02 4.37
N LYS A 29 -9.84 -3.96 3.99
CA LYS A 29 -10.65 -2.76 4.14
C LYS A 29 -10.89 -2.39 5.61
N GLU A 30 -11.07 -3.36 6.49
CA GLU A 30 -11.22 -3.11 7.94
C GLU A 30 -9.96 -2.43 8.50
N GLU A 31 -8.78 -2.95 8.16
CA GLU A 31 -7.52 -2.33 8.58
C GLU A 31 -7.30 -0.94 7.97
N VAL A 32 -7.76 -0.71 6.73
CA VAL A 32 -7.75 0.63 6.12
C VAL A 32 -8.68 1.58 6.87
N GLU A 33 -9.88 1.15 7.20
CA GLU A 33 -10.86 1.95 7.93
C GLU A 33 -10.35 2.32 9.34
N GLU A 34 -9.82 1.34 10.08
CA GLU A 34 -9.35 1.50 11.46
C GLU A 34 -8.04 2.27 11.58
N HIS A 35 -7.14 2.18 10.60
CA HIS A 35 -5.77 2.69 10.73
C HIS A 35 -5.36 3.75 9.71
N ILE A 36 -6.12 3.95 8.64
CA ILE A 36 -5.81 4.94 7.60
C ILE A 36 -6.92 5.99 7.53
N PHE A 37 -8.17 5.57 7.34
CA PHE A 37 -9.30 6.49 7.14
C PHE A 37 -9.61 7.33 8.37
N ILE A 38 -9.42 6.81 9.58
CA ILE A 38 -9.55 7.61 10.81
C ILE A 38 -8.67 8.87 10.82
N HIS A 39 -7.65 8.93 9.97
CA HIS A 39 -6.74 10.07 9.84
C HIS A 39 -6.94 10.89 8.57
N TRP A 40 -7.83 10.46 7.66
CA TRP A 40 -8.11 11.15 6.41
C TRP A 40 -9.35 12.03 6.54
N PRO A 41 -9.42 13.17 5.83
CA PRO A 41 -10.66 13.95 5.76
C PRO A 41 -11.79 13.18 5.07
N ASP A 42 -13.03 13.33 5.55
CA ASP A 42 -14.23 12.66 5.01
C ASP A 42 -14.40 12.82 3.49
N TYR A 43 -14.03 13.98 2.93
CA TYR A 43 -14.14 14.22 1.49
C TYR A 43 -13.14 13.38 0.68
N ILE A 44 -11.95 13.07 1.23
CA ILE A 44 -10.97 12.19 0.60
C ILE A 44 -11.49 10.75 0.65
N ILE A 45 -12.01 10.32 1.80
CA ILE A 45 -12.60 8.98 1.98
C ILE A 45 -13.75 8.79 0.99
N THR A 46 -14.65 9.77 0.91
CA THR A 46 -15.77 9.76 -0.03
C THR A 46 -15.30 9.71 -1.48
N SER A 47 -14.24 10.46 -1.82
CA SER A 47 -13.68 10.41 -3.18
C SER A 47 -13.12 9.03 -3.51
N ALA A 48 -12.41 8.39 -2.57
CA ALA A 48 -11.84 7.06 -2.74
C ALA A 48 -12.89 5.94 -2.86
N THR A 49 -14.12 6.15 -2.37
CA THR A 49 -15.22 5.17 -2.54
C THR A 49 -16.00 5.37 -3.85
N ILE A 50 -15.89 6.55 -4.46
CA ILE A 50 -16.57 6.88 -5.72
C ILE A 50 -15.65 6.57 -6.91
N ASP A 51 -14.38 6.98 -6.86
CA ASP A 51 -13.44 6.88 -7.97
C ASP A 51 -11.99 6.70 -7.49
N ASP A 52 -11.07 6.53 -8.44
CA ASP A 52 -9.63 6.51 -8.19
C ASP A 52 -9.14 7.88 -7.71
N ILE A 53 -8.47 7.88 -6.56
CA ILE A 53 -7.70 9.04 -6.09
C ILE A 53 -6.21 8.78 -6.22
N LYS A 54 -5.45 9.81 -6.58
CA LYS A 54 -3.98 9.74 -6.59
C LYS A 54 -3.44 9.97 -5.19
N ILE A 55 -2.53 9.10 -4.76
CA ILE A 55 -1.83 9.23 -3.49
C ILE A 55 -0.33 8.99 -3.67
N PHE A 56 0.47 9.54 -2.75
CA PHE A 56 1.89 9.25 -2.65
C PHE A 56 2.15 8.25 -1.53
N ILE A 57 2.95 7.23 -1.82
CA ILE A 57 3.43 6.25 -0.86
C ILE A 57 4.95 6.41 -0.74
N LYS A 58 5.42 6.58 0.50
CA LYS A 58 6.84 6.59 0.85
C LYS A 58 7.33 5.18 1.08
N ASP A 59 8.23 4.73 0.22
CA ASP A 59 9.02 3.52 0.42
C ASP A 59 10.11 3.83 1.46
N VAL A 60 9.93 3.36 2.70
CA VAL A 60 10.80 3.74 3.82
C VAL A 60 12.17 3.06 3.75
N ASP A 61 12.25 1.88 3.13
CA ASP A 61 13.51 1.13 2.99
C ASP A 61 14.48 1.86 2.07
N THR A 62 13.95 2.43 0.98
CA THR A 62 14.74 3.12 -0.06
C THR A 62 14.68 4.64 0.04
N LYS A 63 13.85 5.18 0.95
CA LYS A 63 13.59 6.62 1.14
C LYS A 63 13.08 7.32 -0.12
N SER A 64 12.31 6.62 -0.95
CA SER A 64 11.76 7.15 -2.21
C SER A 64 10.24 7.28 -2.15
N ASN A 65 9.66 8.19 -2.93
CA ASN A 65 8.22 8.45 -2.96
C ASN A 65 7.63 8.07 -4.32
N HIS A 66 6.46 7.45 -4.32
CA HIS A 66 5.83 6.91 -5.52
C HIS A 66 4.35 7.22 -5.55
N GLU A 67 3.87 7.67 -6.71
CA GLU A 67 2.43 7.86 -6.95
C GLU A 67 1.77 6.52 -7.29
N VAL A 68 0.58 6.29 -6.75
CA VAL A 68 -0.34 5.22 -7.16
C VAL A 68 -1.78 5.74 -7.15
N ASN A 69 -2.68 5.01 -7.80
CA ASN A 69 -4.11 5.22 -7.60
C ASN A 69 -4.58 4.39 -6.41
N PHE A 70 -5.50 4.93 -5.63
CA PHE A 70 -6.16 4.26 -4.52
C PHE A 70 -7.67 4.35 -4.67
N ARG A 71 -8.35 3.24 -4.40
CA ARG A 71 -9.80 3.17 -4.44
C ARG A 71 -10.31 2.10 -3.48
N CYS A 72 -11.50 2.31 -2.92
CA CYS A 72 -12.25 1.29 -2.20
C CYS A 72 -13.58 1.00 -2.90
N TYR A 73 -13.94 -0.27 -3.00
CA TYR A 73 -15.23 -0.72 -3.54
C TYR A 73 -15.65 -2.03 -2.87
N GLY A 74 -16.94 -2.13 -2.52
CA GLY A 74 -17.45 -3.25 -1.74
C GLY A 74 -16.66 -3.42 -0.44
N ASP A 75 -16.07 -4.60 -0.25
CA ASP A 75 -15.33 -4.99 0.95
C ASP A 75 -13.80 -4.91 0.77
N ALA A 76 -13.33 -4.25 -0.28
CA ALA A 76 -11.91 -4.15 -0.60
C ALA A 76 -11.46 -2.70 -0.82
N CYS A 77 -10.20 -2.43 -0.50
CA CYS A 77 -9.47 -1.28 -0.99
C CYS A 77 -8.27 -1.77 -1.80
N ILE A 78 -7.88 -1.03 -2.84
CA ILE A 78 -6.78 -1.41 -3.72
C ILE A 78 -5.84 -0.23 -3.94
N PHE A 79 -4.55 -0.53 -4.08
CA PHE A 79 -3.64 0.33 -4.82
C PHE A 79 -3.50 -0.20 -6.24
N GLN A 80 -3.57 0.67 -7.25
CA GLN A 80 -3.53 0.28 -8.66
C GLN A 80 -2.78 1.26 -9.56
N GLY A 81 -2.73 0.95 -10.87
CA GLY A 81 -2.07 1.75 -11.89
C GLY A 81 -0.56 1.58 -11.84
N LEU A 82 0.15 2.53 -11.23
CA LEU A 82 1.62 2.46 -11.16
C LEU A 82 2.14 1.48 -10.09
N TRP A 83 1.26 0.78 -9.34
CA TRP A 83 1.67 -0.13 -8.27
C TRP A 83 2.61 -1.24 -8.78
N GLY A 84 2.28 -1.91 -9.88
CA GLY A 84 3.10 -2.97 -10.45
C GLY A 84 4.51 -2.50 -10.82
N TYR A 85 4.61 -1.33 -11.45
CA TYR A 85 5.90 -0.74 -11.84
C TYR A 85 6.70 -0.27 -10.61
N ASN A 86 6.04 0.51 -9.74
CA ASN A 86 6.70 1.14 -8.60
C ASN A 86 7.08 0.11 -7.54
N PHE A 87 6.22 -0.83 -7.16
CA PHE A 87 6.52 -1.70 -6.04
C PHE A 87 6.97 -3.08 -6.51
N ILE A 88 6.20 -3.76 -7.35
CA ILE A 88 6.53 -5.14 -7.74
C ILE A 88 7.83 -5.20 -8.54
N GLN A 89 7.92 -4.48 -9.66
CA GLN A 89 9.07 -4.55 -10.57
C GLN A 89 10.32 -3.90 -9.95
N ARG A 90 10.21 -2.64 -9.50
CA ARG A 90 11.36 -1.89 -8.96
C ARG A 90 11.98 -2.55 -7.73
N ARG A 91 11.16 -3.10 -6.82
CA ARG A 91 11.67 -3.79 -5.62
C ARG A 91 11.93 -5.27 -5.85
N SER A 92 11.71 -5.76 -7.07
CA SER A 92 11.85 -7.18 -7.42
C SER A 92 11.11 -8.07 -6.42
N LEU A 93 9.85 -7.73 -6.15
CA LEU A 93 8.99 -8.50 -5.25
C LEU A 93 8.55 -9.78 -5.93
N ARG A 94 8.41 -10.84 -5.15
CA ARG A 94 7.96 -12.16 -5.61
C ARG A 94 6.93 -12.76 -4.68
N ALA A 95 6.25 -13.79 -5.15
CA ALA A 95 5.32 -14.54 -4.33
C ALA A 95 6.00 -15.05 -3.05
N GLY A 96 5.30 -14.90 -1.92
CA GLY A 96 5.77 -15.18 -0.57
C GLY A 96 6.49 -14.02 0.12
N ASP A 97 6.92 -12.97 -0.59
CA ASP A 97 7.42 -11.76 0.07
C ASP A 97 6.27 -11.13 0.90
N GLN A 98 6.59 -10.64 2.09
CA GLN A 98 5.66 -9.90 2.93
C GLN A 98 5.94 -8.41 2.84
N ILE A 99 4.92 -7.62 2.54
CA ILE A 99 4.96 -6.17 2.51
C ILE A 99 4.11 -5.58 3.64
N GLY A 100 4.45 -4.37 4.05
CA GLY A 100 3.74 -3.60 5.05
C GLY A 100 3.28 -2.27 4.49
N ILE A 101 2.04 -1.90 4.78
CA ILE A 101 1.43 -0.61 4.47
C ILE A 101 0.91 0.01 5.77
N CYS A 102 1.11 1.32 5.95
CA CYS A 102 0.50 2.08 7.04
C CYS A 102 0.38 3.56 6.70
N TYR A 103 -0.40 4.28 7.50
CA TYR A 103 -0.36 5.75 7.54
C TYR A 103 0.50 6.19 8.72
N ASP A 104 1.61 6.87 8.44
CA ASP A 104 2.54 7.33 9.46
C ASP A 104 2.08 8.68 10.03
N LEU A 105 1.62 8.66 11.29
CA LEU A 105 1.11 9.85 11.99
C LEU A 105 2.17 10.91 12.27
N THR A 106 3.45 10.52 12.34
CA THR A 106 4.52 11.47 12.64
C THR A 106 4.78 12.38 11.43
N PHE A 107 4.63 11.83 10.23
CA PHE A 107 4.91 12.55 8.99
C PHE A 107 3.67 12.85 8.14
N GLY A 108 2.51 12.29 8.48
CA GLY A 108 1.26 12.46 7.74
C GLY A 108 1.33 11.86 6.33
N VAL A 109 1.98 10.71 6.17
CA VAL A 109 2.20 10.08 4.85
C VAL A 109 1.88 8.60 4.86
N MET A 110 1.44 8.08 3.71
CA MET A 110 1.38 6.64 3.50
C MET A 110 2.79 6.06 3.37
N CYS A 111 3.03 4.92 4.02
CA CYS A 111 4.32 4.24 4.05
C CYS A 111 4.21 2.82 3.50
N PHE A 112 5.30 2.38 2.86
CA PHE A 112 5.52 1.03 2.36
C PHE A 112 6.88 0.52 2.84
N SER A 113 6.94 -0.76 3.23
CA SER A 113 8.19 -1.49 3.48
C SER A 113 8.08 -2.95 3.04
N VAL A 114 9.22 -3.56 2.72
CA VAL A 114 9.32 -5.01 2.60
C VAL A 114 9.68 -5.59 3.96
N LEU A 115 8.71 -6.25 4.61
CA LEU A 115 8.85 -6.77 5.98
C LEU A 115 9.61 -8.09 6.01
N MET A 116 9.40 -8.94 5.01
CA MET A 116 10.07 -10.23 4.90
C MET A 116 10.27 -10.57 3.43
N ARG A 117 11.46 -11.08 3.11
CA ARG A 117 11.74 -11.69 1.81
C ARG A 117 11.56 -13.18 1.91
N ASN A 118 10.78 -13.74 1.00
CA ASN A 118 10.83 -15.18 0.76
C ASN A 118 12.16 -15.44 0.03
N TYR A 119 13.04 -16.26 0.60
CA TYR A 119 14.33 -16.62 -0.01
C TYR A 119 14.35 -17.98 -0.72
N LEU A 120 13.18 -18.62 -0.83
CA LEU A 120 13.02 -19.88 -1.55
C LEU A 120 13.36 -19.73 -3.04
#